data_AF-A0A1I2MAG6-F1
#
_entry.id   AF-A0A1I2MAG6-F1
#
_cell.length_a   1.000
_cell.length_b   1.000
_cell.length_c   1.000
_cell.angle_alpha   90.00
_cell.angle_beta   90.00
_cell.angle_gamma   90.00
#
_symmetry.space_group_name_H-M   'P 1'
#
loop_
_entity.id
_entity.type
_entity.pdbx_description
1 polymer ?
#
loop_
_entity_poly.entity_id
_entity_poly.type
_entity_poly.pdbx_seq_one_letter_code
_entity_poly.pdbx_strand_id
1 'polypeptide(L)'
;THFTGGSSLPGNFQTTLSSFAALGVDVALTEADVTNASASQYAGLTQACMNVPRCIGITTWGIRDSDSWRGSENPLLFDRNSNPKAAYGSVLNALNAASTNVPGTQPSSPGPQPSSPGPVPSSSSPGPSTPCTATYRTTSTWGGGFQAEVTVANNGSAALNGWTVNLTLAGGQSLVNVWNAVNSGTGGAVGFRNAAYNGSIGANASTTFGFVANGSSGTAPAVVSCTSP
;
A
#
# COMPACT_ATOMS: atom_id res chain seq x y z
N THR A 1 14.68 -11.85 7.06
CA THR A 1 14.03 -12.74 8.05
C THR A 1 13.60 -14.00 7.33
N HIS A 2 14.17 -15.16 7.66
CA HIS A 2 14.00 -16.39 6.88
C HIS A 2 13.14 -17.41 7.63
N PHE A 3 12.02 -17.80 7.02
CA PHE A 3 11.14 -18.81 7.60
C PHE A 3 11.33 -20.14 6.86
N THR A 4 11.85 -21.12 7.58
CA THR A 4 12.17 -22.47 7.10
C THR A 4 11.32 -23.48 7.89
N GLY A 5 10.30 -24.08 7.26
CA GLY A 5 9.50 -25.16 7.85
C GLY A 5 8.12 -24.76 8.42
N GLY A 6 7.16 -25.69 8.32
CA GLY A 6 5.79 -25.59 8.84
C GLY A 6 4.84 -24.71 8.02
N SER A 7 3.53 -24.95 8.11
CA SER A 7 2.48 -24.10 7.51
C SER A 7 2.11 -22.90 8.39
N SER A 8 2.67 -22.76 9.58
CA SER A 8 2.34 -21.71 10.55
C SER A 8 3.59 -20.99 11.07
N LEU A 9 3.39 -19.75 11.52
CA LEU A 9 4.42 -19.01 12.25
C LEU A 9 4.57 -19.54 13.68
N PRO A 10 5.74 -19.36 14.31
CA PRO A 10 5.88 -19.59 15.75
C PRO A 10 4.81 -18.83 16.53
N GLY A 11 4.10 -19.50 17.44
CA GLY A 11 2.96 -18.91 18.17
C GLY A 11 3.32 -17.69 19.03
N ASN A 12 4.59 -17.50 19.35
CA ASN A 12 5.11 -16.36 20.12
C ASN A 12 5.68 -15.23 19.24
N PHE A 13 5.58 -15.30 17.91
CA PHE A 13 6.24 -14.34 17.00
C PHE A 13 5.79 -12.88 17.24
N GLN A 14 4.48 -12.63 17.37
CA GLN A 14 3.96 -11.30 17.69
C GLN A 14 4.42 -10.84 19.07
N THR A 15 4.45 -11.74 20.07
CA THR A 15 4.95 -11.42 21.42
C THR A 15 6.39 -10.93 21.36
N THR A 16 7.24 -11.57 20.56
CA THR A 16 8.63 -11.13 20.34
C THR A 16 8.69 -9.71 19.77
N LEU A 17 7.90 -9.41 18.73
CA LEU A 17 7.83 -8.06 18.15
C LEU A 17 7.34 -7.03 19.17
N SER A 18 6.31 -7.36 19.94
CA SER A 18 5.79 -6.52 21.03
C SER A 18 6.82 -6.28 22.13
N SER A 19 7.65 -7.28 22.48
CA SER A 19 8.69 -7.12 23.50
C SER A 19 9.80 -6.15 23.07
N PHE A 20 10.24 -6.20 21.81
CA PHE A 20 11.16 -5.19 21.28
C PHE A 20 10.47 -3.82 21.19
N ALA A 21 9.21 -3.78 20.76
CA ALA A 21 8.38 -2.58 20.77
C ALA A 21 8.09 -2.03 22.19
N ALA A 22 8.31 -2.80 23.26
CA ALA A 22 8.21 -2.27 24.62
C ALA A 22 9.46 -1.47 25.04
N LEU A 23 10.60 -1.64 24.35
CA LEU A 23 11.89 -1.02 24.69
C LEU A 23 12.12 0.39 24.09
N GLY A 24 11.10 1.04 23.52
CA GLY A 24 11.26 2.36 22.88
C GLY A 24 11.73 2.39 21.41
N VAL A 25 12.22 1.29 20.82
CA VAL A 25 12.65 1.16 19.40
C VAL A 25 11.57 0.77 18.37
N ASP A 26 11.63 1.34 17.17
CA ASP A 26 10.85 0.82 16.04
C ASP A 26 11.30 -0.59 15.63
N VAL A 27 10.36 -1.42 15.23
CA VAL A 27 10.61 -2.78 14.74
C VAL A 27 10.25 -2.88 13.26
N ALA A 28 11.06 -3.59 12.49
CA ALA A 28 10.79 -3.86 11.09
C ALA A 28 11.10 -5.32 10.78
N LEU A 29 10.28 -5.94 9.94
CA LEU A 29 10.58 -7.25 9.38
C LEU A 29 11.32 -7.04 8.07
N THR A 30 12.64 -7.15 8.10
CA THR A 30 13.45 -6.94 6.90
C THR A 30 13.69 -8.25 6.14
N GLU A 31 13.75 -8.15 4.82
CA GLU A 31 14.20 -9.23 3.93
C GLU A 31 13.46 -10.55 4.15
N ALA A 32 12.14 -10.49 4.25
CA ALA A 32 11.29 -11.66 4.48
C ALA A 32 11.29 -12.59 3.26
N ASP A 33 11.55 -13.88 3.51
CA ASP A 33 11.31 -14.96 2.57
C ASP A 33 10.83 -16.22 3.32
N VAL A 34 9.91 -16.97 2.72
CA VAL A 34 9.16 -18.05 3.37
C VAL A 34 9.15 -19.25 2.45
N THR A 35 9.63 -20.42 2.88
CA THR A 35 9.65 -21.64 2.05
C THR A 35 8.29 -21.87 1.36
N ASN A 36 8.32 -22.10 0.03
CA ASN A 36 7.15 -22.28 -0.84
C ASN A 36 6.13 -21.13 -0.83
N ALA A 37 6.50 -19.97 -0.30
CA ALA A 37 5.62 -18.84 -0.08
C ALA A 37 4.29 -19.24 0.58
N SER A 38 4.39 -19.87 1.74
CA SER A 38 3.23 -20.24 2.55
C SER A 38 2.33 -19.02 2.82
N ALA A 39 1.09 -19.07 2.31
CA ALA A 39 0.14 -17.98 2.41
C ALA A 39 -0.25 -17.67 3.86
N SER A 40 -0.39 -18.69 4.71
CA SER A 40 -0.69 -18.54 6.14
C SER A 40 0.47 -17.91 6.92
N GLN A 41 1.72 -18.22 6.56
CA GLN A 41 2.87 -17.58 7.18
C GLN A 41 3.00 -16.12 6.75
N TYR A 42 2.88 -15.79 5.46
CA TYR A 42 2.88 -14.39 5.01
C TYR A 42 1.71 -13.58 5.60
N ALA A 43 0.52 -14.16 5.73
CA ALA A 43 -0.61 -13.52 6.40
C ALA A 43 -0.32 -13.24 7.87
N GLY A 44 0.22 -14.22 8.61
CA GLY A 44 0.52 -14.04 10.02
C GLY A 44 1.71 -13.10 10.27
N LEU A 45 2.67 -12.97 9.35
CA LEU A 45 3.77 -11.99 9.44
C LEU A 45 3.20 -10.59 9.34
N THR A 46 2.33 -10.40 8.36
CA THR A 46 1.60 -9.16 8.11
C THR A 46 0.74 -8.80 9.32
N GLN A 47 -0.06 -9.74 9.82
CA GLN A 47 -0.91 -9.53 10.99
C GLN A 47 -0.10 -9.20 12.25
N ALA A 48 1.01 -9.92 12.49
CA ALA A 48 1.86 -9.69 13.64
C ALA A 48 2.49 -8.29 13.62
N CYS A 49 2.92 -7.81 12.45
CA CYS A 49 3.41 -6.45 12.29
C CYS A 49 2.29 -5.42 12.51
N MET A 50 1.13 -5.61 11.88
CA MET A 50 -0.02 -4.70 12.04
C MET A 50 -0.52 -4.61 13.49
N ASN A 51 -0.39 -5.67 14.28
CA ASN A 51 -0.79 -5.70 15.68
C ASN A 51 0.23 -5.02 16.63
N VAL A 52 1.39 -4.59 16.14
CA VAL A 52 2.45 -3.93 16.92
C VAL A 52 2.57 -2.49 16.44
N PRO A 53 2.15 -1.47 17.24
CA PRO A 53 2.09 -0.08 16.78
C PRO A 53 3.42 0.52 16.31
N ARG A 54 4.55 0.02 16.83
CA ARG A 54 5.89 0.42 16.38
C ARG A 54 6.49 -0.51 15.32
N CYS A 55 5.69 -1.39 14.72
CA CYS A 55 6.13 -2.11 13.53
C CYS A 55 5.97 -1.21 12.31
N ILE A 56 7.10 -0.71 11.82
CA ILE A 56 7.11 0.31 10.76
C ILE A 56 7.01 -0.29 9.35
N GLY A 57 7.12 -1.60 9.21
CA GLY A 57 6.88 -2.28 7.95
C GLY A 57 7.55 -3.63 7.78
N ILE A 58 7.26 -4.22 6.63
CA ILE A 58 7.82 -5.49 6.17
C ILE A 58 8.47 -5.24 4.81
N THR A 59 9.72 -5.65 4.64
CA THR A 59 10.34 -5.79 3.32
C THR A 59 10.53 -7.27 3.01
N THR A 60 10.31 -7.65 1.76
CA THR A 60 10.65 -8.99 1.25
C THR A 60 12.08 -8.97 0.69
N TRP A 61 12.73 -10.14 0.62
CA TRP A 61 14.09 -10.21 0.05
C TRP A 61 14.15 -9.67 -1.38
N GLY A 62 13.11 -9.93 -2.17
CA GLY A 62 12.95 -9.43 -3.52
C GLY A 62 11.50 -9.53 -3.97
N ILE A 63 11.28 -9.39 -5.28
CA ILE A 63 9.93 -9.44 -5.85
C ILE A 63 9.61 -10.88 -6.27
N ARG A 64 10.46 -11.46 -7.10
CA ARG A 64 10.27 -12.79 -7.71
C ARG A 64 11.09 -13.82 -6.97
N ASP A 65 10.65 -15.08 -7.02
CA ASP A 65 11.40 -16.19 -6.44
C ASP A 65 12.89 -16.23 -6.84
N SER A 66 13.24 -15.79 -8.05
CA SER A 66 14.64 -15.70 -8.52
C SER A 66 15.52 -14.70 -7.76
N ASP A 67 14.93 -13.74 -7.07
CA ASP A 67 15.64 -12.63 -6.43
C ASP A 67 16.12 -13.02 -5.02
N SER A 68 15.54 -14.07 -4.42
CA SER A 68 15.99 -14.62 -3.13
C SER A 68 17.22 -15.51 -3.29
N TRP A 69 18.13 -15.45 -2.31
CA TRP A 69 19.22 -16.44 -2.18
C TRP A 69 18.69 -17.87 -2.01
N ARG A 70 17.41 -18.02 -1.66
CA ARG A 70 16.64 -19.27 -1.56
C ARG A 70 15.73 -19.50 -2.76
N GLY A 71 16.06 -18.98 -3.93
CA GLY A 71 15.17 -19.02 -5.10
C GLY A 71 14.80 -20.41 -5.63
N SER A 72 15.46 -21.48 -5.18
CA SER A 72 15.05 -22.86 -5.39
C SER A 72 13.84 -23.29 -4.55
N GLU A 73 13.54 -22.58 -3.47
CA GLU A 73 12.45 -22.88 -2.54
C GLU A 73 11.14 -22.11 -2.84
N ASN A 74 11.11 -21.37 -3.95
CA ASN A 74 10.00 -20.50 -4.33
C ASN A 74 9.49 -19.61 -3.17
N PRO A 75 10.33 -18.75 -2.57
CA PRO A 75 10.04 -18.23 -1.24
C PRO A 75 9.37 -16.84 -1.20
N LEU A 76 9.17 -16.21 -2.35
CA LEU A 76 8.70 -14.82 -2.48
C LEU A 76 7.25 -14.74 -2.99
N LEU A 77 6.68 -13.54 -2.91
CA LEU A 77 5.27 -13.25 -3.21
C LEU A 77 4.91 -13.46 -4.68
N PHE A 78 5.89 -13.38 -5.58
CA PHE A 78 5.72 -13.60 -7.00
C PHE A 78 6.60 -14.77 -7.48
N ASP A 79 6.10 -15.52 -8.46
CA ASP A 79 6.87 -16.57 -9.12
C ASP A 79 8.03 -15.98 -9.95
N ARG A 80 8.86 -16.85 -10.54
CA ARG A 80 10.00 -16.44 -11.40
C ARG A 80 9.57 -15.64 -12.64
N ASN A 81 8.34 -15.81 -13.09
CA ASN A 81 7.74 -15.09 -14.21
C ASN A 81 7.02 -13.81 -13.77
N SER A 82 7.10 -13.45 -12.49
CA SER A 82 6.44 -12.29 -11.87
C SER A 82 4.92 -12.41 -11.72
N ASN A 83 4.35 -13.63 -11.78
CA ASN A 83 2.94 -13.81 -11.45
C ASN A 83 2.76 -13.83 -9.93
N PRO A 84 1.73 -13.15 -9.39
CA PRO A 84 1.45 -13.16 -7.96
C PRO A 84 1.04 -14.56 -7.49
N LYS A 85 1.57 -14.99 -6.35
CA LYS A 85 1.24 -16.28 -5.71
C LYS A 85 0.15 -16.08 -4.66
N ALA A 86 -0.39 -17.18 -4.12
CA ALA A 86 -1.41 -17.12 -3.06
C ALA A 86 -0.96 -16.30 -1.82
N ALA A 87 0.34 -16.29 -1.53
CA ALA A 87 0.92 -15.44 -0.49
C ALA A 87 0.75 -13.94 -0.73
N TYR A 88 0.83 -13.47 -1.98
CA TYR A 88 0.55 -12.07 -2.30
C TYR A 88 -0.88 -11.70 -1.91
N GLY A 89 -1.85 -12.55 -2.28
CA GLY A 89 -3.24 -12.36 -1.91
C GLY A 89 -3.48 -12.40 -0.40
N SER A 90 -2.74 -13.22 0.34
CA SER A 90 -2.90 -13.33 1.79
C SER A 90 -2.33 -12.12 2.55
N VAL A 91 -1.20 -11.55 2.10
CA VAL A 91 -0.69 -10.26 2.59
C VAL A 91 -1.70 -9.15 2.32
N LEU A 92 -2.22 -9.08 1.09
CA LEU A 92 -3.21 -8.08 0.70
C LEU A 92 -4.48 -8.17 1.56
N ASN A 93 -4.98 -9.38 1.79
CA ASN A 93 -6.15 -9.60 2.66
C ASN A 93 -5.89 -9.19 4.11
N ALA A 94 -4.71 -9.49 4.66
CA ALA A 94 -4.35 -9.08 6.02
C ALA A 94 -4.24 -7.56 6.17
N LEU A 95 -3.64 -6.87 5.20
CA LEU A 95 -3.58 -5.41 5.16
C LEU A 95 -4.98 -4.78 5.05
N ASN A 96 -5.85 -5.34 4.21
CA ASN A 96 -7.23 -4.86 4.07
C ASN A 96 -8.07 -5.11 5.32
N ALA A 97 -7.85 -6.22 6.04
CA ALA A 97 -8.56 -6.52 7.28
C ALA A 97 -8.14 -5.61 8.44
N ALA A 98 -6.87 -5.19 8.51
CA ALA A 98 -6.41 -4.24 9.53
C ALA A 98 -7.10 -2.87 9.42
N SER A 99 -7.50 -2.45 8.21
CA SER A 99 -8.32 -1.24 7.99
C SER A 99 -9.74 -1.34 8.60
N THR A 100 -10.18 -2.54 8.99
CA THR A 100 -11.48 -2.77 9.67
C THR A 100 -11.35 -2.97 11.18
N ASN A 101 -10.13 -3.12 11.71
CA ASN A 101 -9.84 -3.28 13.13
C ASN A 101 -8.90 -2.16 13.57
N VAL A 102 -9.44 -0.99 13.92
CA VAL A 102 -8.71 0.02 14.69
C VAL A 102 -9.11 -0.18 16.17
N PRO A 103 -8.24 -0.73 17.03
CA PRO A 103 -8.46 -0.77 18.46
C PRO A 103 -8.26 0.64 19.02
N GLY A 104 -9.35 1.28 19.45
CA GLY A 104 -9.28 2.54 20.19
C GLY A 104 -8.63 2.31 21.55
N THR A 105 -7.57 3.07 21.84
CA THR A 105 -6.94 3.19 23.15
C THR A 105 -7.93 3.77 24.18
N GLN A 106 -8.22 3.02 25.24
CA GLN A 106 -9.01 3.50 26.39
C GLN A 106 -8.07 3.89 27.54
N PRO A 107 -8.15 5.12 28.08
CA PRO A 107 -7.78 5.38 29.47
C PRO A 107 -9.03 5.47 30.37
N SER A 108 -8.94 4.72 31.48
CA SER A 108 -9.64 4.88 32.78
C SER A 108 -11.16 4.61 32.90
N SER A 109 -11.46 3.53 33.65
CA SER A 109 -12.67 3.27 34.47
C SER A 109 -12.86 4.38 35.55
N PRO A 110 -14.03 4.59 36.23
CA PRO A 110 -14.93 3.55 36.74
C PRO A 110 -16.46 3.80 36.67
N GLY A 111 -17.23 2.71 36.68
CA GLY A 111 -18.57 2.67 37.29
C GLY A 111 -19.71 2.12 36.41
N PRO A 112 -20.73 1.46 37.00
CA PRO A 112 -21.41 0.32 36.40
C PRO A 112 -22.68 0.65 35.59
N GLN A 113 -22.93 -0.18 34.57
CA GLN A 113 -24.13 -0.28 33.74
C GLN A 113 -25.41 -0.47 34.60
N PRO A 114 -26.59 0.02 34.16
CA PRO A 114 -27.54 -0.93 33.56
C PRO A 114 -28.45 -0.39 32.43
N SER A 115 -28.76 -1.31 31.50
CA SER A 115 -29.99 -1.53 30.69
C SER A 115 -30.50 -0.50 29.65
N SER A 116 -30.57 -1.00 28.40
CA SER A 116 -31.45 -0.68 27.23
C SER A 116 -32.83 -0.09 27.59
N PRO A 117 -33.47 0.82 26.81
CA PRO A 117 -33.88 0.57 25.41
C PRO A 117 -33.97 1.79 24.45
N GLY A 118 -34.09 1.50 23.14
CA GLY A 118 -34.77 2.40 22.19
C GLY A 118 -33.98 2.79 20.93
N PRO A 119 -34.68 3.13 19.83
CA PRO A 119 -34.17 3.09 18.46
C PRO A 119 -33.09 4.14 18.20
N VAL A 120 -32.00 3.73 17.58
CA VAL A 120 -30.94 4.66 17.14
C VAL A 120 -31.48 5.63 16.07
N PRO A 121 -31.30 6.95 16.23
CA PRO A 121 -31.44 7.86 15.11
C PRO A 121 -30.29 7.57 14.14
N SER A 122 -30.64 7.37 12.87
CA SER A 122 -29.70 7.33 11.76
C SER A 122 -28.83 8.59 11.79
N SER A 123 -27.57 8.44 12.18
CA SER A 123 -26.57 9.49 12.02
C SER A 123 -25.78 9.19 10.75
N SER A 124 -25.96 10.10 9.81
CA SER A 124 -25.44 10.16 8.45
C SER A 124 -23.96 9.80 8.34
N SER A 125 -23.68 8.94 7.35
CA SER A 125 -22.41 8.73 6.66
C SER A 125 -21.50 9.96 6.68
N PRO A 126 -20.20 9.82 7.01
CA PRO A 126 -19.20 10.75 6.49
C PRO A 126 -19.31 10.76 4.96
N GLY A 127 -19.15 11.94 4.35
CA GLY A 127 -19.36 12.16 2.91
C GLY A 127 -18.58 11.20 2.00
N PRO A 128 -18.96 11.14 0.71
CA PRO A 128 -18.46 10.14 -0.22
C PRO A 128 -16.94 10.19 -0.28
N SER A 129 -16.27 9.11 0.12
CA SER A 129 -14.91 8.86 -0.31
C SER A 129 -14.93 8.92 -1.83
N THR A 130 -14.23 9.90 -2.42
CA THR A 130 -14.16 9.98 -3.87
C THR A 130 -13.52 8.67 -4.35
N PRO A 131 -14.17 7.89 -5.22
CA PRO A 131 -13.73 6.52 -5.54
C PRO A 131 -12.43 6.46 -6.36
N CYS A 132 -11.84 7.62 -6.65
CA CYS A 132 -10.59 7.78 -7.36
C CYS A 132 -9.44 7.39 -6.42
N THR A 133 -8.63 6.41 -6.80
CA THR A 133 -7.34 6.12 -6.16
C THR A 133 -6.22 6.24 -7.19
N ALA A 134 -5.03 6.62 -6.75
CA ALA A 134 -3.87 6.68 -7.63
C ALA A 134 -2.66 5.98 -7.00
N THR A 135 -1.94 5.20 -7.80
CA THR A 135 -0.77 4.41 -7.36
C THR A 135 0.41 4.70 -8.27
N TYR A 136 1.54 5.08 -7.67
CA TYR A 136 2.77 5.43 -8.37
C TYR A 136 3.73 4.23 -8.44
N ARG A 137 4.42 4.07 -9.57
CA ARG A 137 5.58 3.18 -9.72
C ARG A 137 6.65 3.79 -10.63
N THR A 138 7.91 3.62 -10.27
CA THR A 138 9.03 3.93 -11.16
C THR A 138 9.21 2.76 -12.14
N THR A 139 9.18 3.04 -13.45
CA THR A 139 9.31 2.00 -14.50
C THR A 139 10.72 1.87 -15.04
N SER A 140 11.52 2.95 -15.02
CA SER A 140 12.92 2.93 -15.44
C SER A 140 13.70 4.07 -14.78
N THR A 141 15.01 3.91 -14.63
CA THR A 141 15.91 4.89 -14.02
C THR A 141 17.22 4.92 -14.77
N TRP A 142 17.84 6.09 -14.84
CA TRP A 142 19.18 6.28 -15.43
C TRP A 142 19.92 7.35 -14.64
N GLY A 143 21.20 7.56 -14.95
CA GLY A 143 22.00 8.62 -14.34
C GLY A 143 21.34 9.99 -14.54
N GLY A 144 20.79 10.56 -13.47
CA GLY A 144 20.20 11.90 -13.47
C GLY A 144 18.70 11.98 -13.79
N GLY A 145 18.01 10.86 -14.04
CA GLY A 145 16.56 10.88 -14.29
C GLY A 145 15.86 9.54 -14.18
N PHE A 146 14.54 9.57 -14.23
CA PHE A 146 13.70 8.39 -14.15
C PHE A 146 12.40 8.54 -14.93
N GLN A 147 11.82 7.40 -15.29
CA GLN A 147 10.48 7.27 -15.83
C GLN A 147 9.57 6.66 -14.78
N ALA A 148 8.38 7.24 -14.62
CA ALA A 148 7.35 6.75 -13.73
C ALA A 148 6.00 6.59 -14.44
N GLU A 149 5.18 5.70 -13.89
CA GLU A 149 3.80 5.48 -14.27
C GLU A 149 2.91 5.59 -13.04
N VAL A 150 1.73 6.16 -13.24
CA VAL A 150 0.69 6.31 -12.23
C VAL A 150 -0.58 5.67 -12.75
N THR A 151 -1.09 4.69 -11.99
CA THR A 151 -2.39 4.07 -12.24
C THR A 151 -3.46 4.85 -11.51
N VAL A 152 -4.50 5.27 -12.21
CA VAL A 152 -5.70 5.91 -11.65
C VAL A 152 -6.84 4.91 -11.72
N ALA A 153 -7.38 4.52 -10.57
CA ALA A 153 -8.46 3.54 -10.48
C ALA A 153 -9.74 4.17 -9.94
N ASN A 154 -10.88 3.68 -10.43
CA ASN A 154 -12.20 3.97 -9.92
C ASN A 154 -12.68 2.78 -9.10
N ASN A 155 -12.58 2.87 -7.77
CA ASN A 155 -13.04 1.86 -6.82
C ASN A 155 -14.52 2.02 -6.44
N GLY A 156 -15.25 2.85 -7.17
CA GLY A 156 -16.66 3.16 -6.94
C GLY A 156 -17.58 2.38 -7.88
N SER A 157 -18.88 2.49 -7.61
CA SER A 157 -19.94 1.85 -8.39
C SER A 157 -20.45 2.70 -9.57
N ALA A 158 -20.08 3.99 -9.64
CA ALA A 158 -20.41 4.90 -10.73
C ALA A 158 -19.17 5.24 -11.56
N ALA A 159 -19.33 5.50 -12.86
CA ALA A 159 -18.23 5.93 -13.72
C ALA A 159 -17.72 7.32 -13.33
N LEU A 160 -16.40 7.51 -13.38
CA LEU A 160 -15.77 8.82 -13.27
C LEU A 160 -15.82 9.54 -14.62
N ASN A 161 -16.04 10.85 -14.61
CA ASN A 161 -16.07 11.71 -15.80
C ASN A 161 -14.96 12.76 -15.73
N GLY A 162 -13.75 12.29 -15.42
CA GLY A 162 -12.56 13.09 -15.22
C GLY A 162 -11.82 12.64 -13.96
N TRP A 163 -10.52 12.90 -13.95
CA TRP A 163 -9.70 12.65 -12.77
C TRP A 163 -8.59 13.69 -12.64
N THR A 164 -8.24 13.97 -11.39
CA THR A 164 -7.09 14.82 -11.02
C THR A 164 -6.29 14.11 -9.93
N VAL A 165 -5.00 13.91 -10.18
CA VAL A 165 -4.04 13.32 -9.23
C VAL A 165 -3.03 14.40 -8.83
N ASN A 166 -2.85 14.62 -7.53
CA ASN A 166 -1.80 15.50 -7.02
C ASN A 166 -0.64 14.66 -6.47
N LEU A 167 0.57 14.92 -6.97
CA LEU A 167 1.81 14.29 -6.56
C LEU A 167 2.80 15.34 -6.08
N THR A 168 3.52 15.06 -4.99
CA THR A 168 4.64 15.90 -4.55
C THR A 168 5.95 15.26 -4.97
N LEU A 169 6.65 15.90 -5.92
CA LEU A 169 8.00 15.52 -6.32
C LEU A 169 8.98 15.80 -5.17
N ALA A 170 9.90 14.86 -4.93
CA ALA A 170 10.92 15.00 -3.89
C ALA A 170 11.92 16.12 -4.23
N GLY A 171 12.62 16.64 -3.22
CA GLY A 171 13.62 17.68 -3.41
C GLY A 171 14.69 17.27 -4.43
N GLY A 172 14.91 18.12 -5.44
CA GLY A 172 15.85 17.86 -6.54
C GLY A 172 15.26 17.08 -7.73
N GLN A 173 13.98 16.70 -7.68
CA GLN A 173 13.27 16.16 -8.83
C GLN A 173 12.58 17.26 -9.65
N SER A 174 12.56 17.12 -10.97
CA SER A 174 11.82 18.04 -11.87
C SER A 174 11.22 17.30 -13.07
N LEU A 175 9.96 17.52 -13.36
CA LEU A 175 9.23 16.96 -14.49
C LEU A 175 9.82 17.44 -15.83
N VAL A 176 10.01 16.51 -16.77
CA VAL A 176 10.55 16.75 -18.11
C VAL A 176 9.48 16.53 -19.17
N ASN A 177 8.82 15.38 -19.13
CA ASN A 177 7.81 15.02 -20.13
C ASN A 177 6.66 14.25 -19.46
N VAL A 178 5.45 14.39 -20.01
CA VAL A 178 4.23 13.74 -19.51
C VAL A 178 3.44 13.21 -20.70
N TRP A 179 2.82 12.05 -20.55
CA TRP A 179 1.86 11.51 -21.52
C TRP A 179 0.62 10.98 -20.81
N ASN A 180 -0.49 10.90 -21.54
CA ASN A 180 -1.82 10.50 -21.04
C ASN A 180 -2.34 11.38 -19.87
N ALA A 181 -1.76 12.55 -19.63
CA ALA A 181 -2.17 13.53 -18.64
C ALA A 181 -1.74 14.95 -19.02
N VAL A 182 -2.37 15.95 -18.41
CA VAL A 182 -1.99 17.37 -18.47
C VAL A 182 -1.53 17.82 -17.08
N ASN A 183 -0.32 18.41 -16.97
CA ASN A 183 0.27 18.82 -15.69
C ASN A 183 0.18 20.34 -15.45
N SER A 184 0.10 20.76 -14.19
CA SER A 184 0.04 22.18 -13.79
C SER A 184 1.41 22.83 -13.48
N GLY A 185 2.49 22.04 -13.39
CA GLY A 185 3.83 22.51 -13.02
C GLY A 185 4.92 21.44 -13.22
N THR A 186 6.17 21.77 -12.88
CA THR A 186 7.35 20.91 -13.14
C THR A 186 8.15 20.52 -11.88
N GLY A 187 7.78 20.98 -10.68
CA GLY A 187 8.50 20.69 -9.44
C GLY A 187 7.59 20.88 -8.21
N GLY A 188 7.97 20.30 -7.06
CA GLY A 188 7.17 20.37 -5.85
C GLY A 188 5.81 19.67 -6.00
N ALA A 189 4.72 20.32 -5.61
CA ALA A 189 3.36 19.79 -5.80
C ALA A 189 2.90 19.99 -7.25
N VAL A 190 2.72 18.88 -7.97
CA VAL A 190 2.26 18.86 -9.37
C VAL A 190 0.90 18.17 -9.45
N GLY A 191 -0.07 18.85 -10.08
CA GLY A 191 -1.38 18.29 -10.38
C GLY A 191 -1.41 17.72 -11.80
N PHE A 192 -1.92 16.50 -11.95
CA PHE A 192 -2.12 15.81 -13.21
C PHE A 192 -3.62 15.62 -13.46
N ARG A 193 -4.11 16.14 -14.58
CA ARG A 193 -5.50 15.93 -15.04
C ARG A 193 -5.54 14.99 -16.22
N ASN A 194 -6.67 14.31 -16.40
CA ASN A 194 -6.87 13.42 -17.53
C ASN A 194 -6.62 14.11 -18.88
N ALA A 195 -6.09 13.35 -19.84
CA ALA A 195 -6.13 13.73 -21.25
C ALA A 195 -7.56 13.63 -21.79
N ALA A 196 -7.82 14.22 -22.95
CA ALA A 196 -9.16 14.31 -23.53
C ALA A 196 -9.85 12.94 -23.73
N TYR A 197 -9.09 11.86 -23.90
CA TYR A 197 -9.60 10.53 -24.23
C TYR A 197 -9.65 9.53 -23.05
N ASN A 198 -9.05 9.85 -21.90
CA ASN A 198 -8.94 8.91 -20.77
C ASN A 198 -9.54 9.44 -19.46
N GLY A 199 -10.44 10.42 -19.54
CA GLY A 199 -11.17 10.93 -18.38
C GLY A 199 -12.29 10.02 -17.90
N SER A 200 -12.88 9.22 -18.80
CA SER A 200 -13.95 8.29 -18.46
C SER A 200 -13.36 6.99 -17.90
N ILE A 201 -13.63 6.70 -16.62
CA ILE A 201 -13.22 5.45 -15.98
C ILE A 201 -14.46 4.77 -15.43
N GLY A 202 -14.84 3.63 -16.03
CA GLY A 202 -15.96 2.82 -15.56
C GLY A 202 -15.80 2.35 -14.12
N ALA A 203 -16.88 1.88 -13.50
CA ALA A 203 -16.84 1.29 -12.16
C ALA A 203 -15.83 0.12 -12.11
N ASN A 204 -14.97 0.10 -11.09
CA ASN A 204 -13.89 -0.88 -10.92
C ASN A 204 -12.88 -0.95 -12.08
N ALA A 205 -12.81 0.08 -12.92
CA ALA A 205 -11.83 0.19 -13.99
C ALA A 205 -10.65 1.09 -13.61
N SER A 206 -9.62 1.11 -14.45
CA SER A 206 -8.45 1.97 -14.27
C SER A 206 -7.91 2.49 -15.60
N THR A 207 -7.13 3.56 -15.52
CA THR A 207 -6.30 4.09 -16.60
C THR A 207 -4.91 4.41 -16.08
N THR A 208 -3.96 4.68 -16.96
CA THR A 208 -2.59 5.02 -16.60
C THR A 208 -2.12 6.28 -17.30
N PHE A 209 -1.27 7.03 -16.58
CA PHE A 209 -0.45 8.07 -17.17
C PHE A 209 1.00 7.91 -16.74
N GLY A 210 1.91 8.53 -17.46
CA GLY A 210 3.33 8.45 -17.12
C GLY A 210 4.05 9.76 -17.34
N PHE A 211 5.24 9.83 -16.76
CA PHE A 211 6.12 10.98 -16.91
C PHE A 211 7.60 10.59 -16.82
N VAL A 212 8.45 11.45 -17.39
CA VAL A 212 9.89 11.46 -17.14
C VAL A 212 10.21 12.64 -16.24
N ALA A 213 11.08 12.43 -15.26
CA ALA A 213 11.60 13.47 -14.40
C ALA A 213 13.12 13.35 -14.26
N ASN A 214 13.79 14.49 -14.06
CA ASN A 214 15.18 14.53 -13.60
C ASN A 214 15.22 14.27 -12.09
N GLY A 215 16.38 13.86 -11.58
CA GLY A 215 16.63 13.62 -10.15
C GLY A 215 16.61 12.14 -9.76
N SER A 216 16.85 11.85 -8.48
CA SER A 216 16.88 10.49 -7.94
C SER A 216 15.46 9.92 -7.78
N SER A 217 15.24 8.66 -8.18
CA SER A 217 13.98 7.94 -7.98
C SER A 217 13.85 7.27 -6.60
N GLY A 218 14.84 7.45 -5.71
CA GLY A 218 14.94 6.75 -4.43
C GLY A 218 13.87 7.11 -3.40
N THR A 219 13.12 8.18 -3.62
CA THR A 219 11.95 8.55 -2.82
C THR A 219 10.75 8.64 -3.74
N ALA A 220 9.81 7.70 -3.59
CA ALA A 220 8.56 7.71 -4.35
C ALA A 220 7.74 8.95 -3.97
N PRO A 221 7.21 9.70 -4.95
CA PRO A 221 6.26 10.78 -4.69
C PRO A 221 5.03 10.27 -3.95
N ALA A 222 4.63 10.96 -2.88
CA ALA A 222 3.37 10.67 -2.22
C ALA A 222 2.21 11.09 -3.12
N VAL A 223 1.26 10.17 -3.35
CA VAL A 223 -0.05 10.51 -3.93
C VAL A 223 -0.82 11.25 -2.85
N VAL A 224 -1.00 12.57 -3.05
CA VAL A 224 -1.62 13.45 -2.07
C VAL A 224 -3.14 13.38 -2.15
N SER A 225 -3.69 13.23 -3.35
CA SER A 225 -5.14 13.12 -3.57
C SER A 225 -5.46 12.65 -4.99
N CYS A 226 -6.57 11.93 -5.15
CA CYS A 226 -7.20 11.60 -6.42
C CYS A 226 -8.67 12.06 -6.36
N THR A 227 -9.09 12.92 -7.28
CA THR A 227 -10.45 13.47 -7.29
C THR A 227 -11.07 13.36 -8.67
N SER A 228 -12.36 13.02 -8.72
CA SER A 228 -13.21 13.24 -9.90
C SER A 228 -13.89 14.60 -9.77
N PRO A 229 -14.03 15.39 -10.85
CA PRO A 229 -14.99 16.48 -10.89
C PRO A 229 -16.42 16.00 -10.61
#